data_AF-A0ABD2N8G7-F1
#
_entry.id   AF-A0ABD2N8G7-F1
#
_cell.length_a   1.000
_cell.length_b   1.000
_cell.length_c   1.000
_cell.angle_alpha   90.00
_cell.angle_beta   90.00
_cell.angle_gamma   90.00
#
_symmetry.space_group_name_H-M   'P 1'
#
loop_
_entity.id
_entity.type
_entity.pdbx_description
1 polymer ?
#
loop_
_entity_poly.entity_id
_entity_poly.type
_entity_poly.pdbx_seq_one_letter_code
_entity_poly.pdbx_strand_id
1 'polypeptide(L)'
;MNIVDTSGIETTKTLIEFLNFDMKKKVIKSIQLPSLSKEYKYESYKIMPRAQNAHALVNAGFLYKLDSKNTVLSASIVFGDINPEFIHASKTEQFLIGKELFNNDTLRGAFKTLAEEVKPDFILPDPHPEFRKQLSIALFFKAILKMAPEDKLSPRNRSGGSKLVRPISSGAQDFETNKSLYPLTKPIPKIEALAQTSGQAQYIEDIPDHPHQLYGKLLLAEAPANSKIVKIDASKALAKEGIEHFFTKDDIPGDNNFVPSGFGPGVKIPIIEKIFADAIIEYFHQPIGILVGSDRNALDEAADLVKITYALPKIHLSFT
;
A
#
# COMPACT_ATOMS: atom_id res chain seq x y z
N MET A 1 11.33 25.64 -0.77
CA MET A 1 12.16 24.70 -1.54
C MET A 1 12.91 25.48 -2.58
N ASN A 2 14.20 25.25 -2.66
CA ASN A 2 15.08 25.93 -3.59
C ASN A 2 15.32 25.00 -4.77
N ILE A 3 15.05 25.50 -5.97
CA ILE A 3 15.07 24.74 -7.21
C ILE A 3 16.06 25.42 -8.15
N VAL A 4 16.95 24.64 -8.76
CA VAL A 4 17.98 25.14 -9.69
C VAL A 4 17.75 24.55 -11.08
N ASP A 5 17.88 25.39 -12.11
CA ASP A 5 17.80 24.98 -13.51
C ASP A 5 19.18 24.71 -14.14
N THR A 6 19.19 24.28 -15.41
CA THR A 6 20.43 24.03 -16.16
C THR A 6 21.31 25.26 -16.39
N SER A 7 20.75 26.46 -16.20
CA SER A 7 21.48 27.74 -16.32
C SER A 7 22.06 28.19 -14.98
N GLY A 8 21.80 27.45 -13.89
CA GLY A 8 22.21 27.80 -12.54
C GLY A 8 21.28 28.82 -11.86
N ILE A 9 20.14 29.16 -12.45
CA ILE A 9 19.18 30.09 -11.85
C ILE A 9 18.43 29.37 -10.72
N GLU A 10 18.48 29.96 -9.53
CA GLU A 10 17.80 29.44 -8.34
C GLU A 10 16.47 30.15 -8.13
N THR A 11 15.41 29.37 -7.92
CA THR A 11 14.07 29.87 -7.59
C THR A 11 13.57 29.23 -6.30
N THR A 12 13.00 30.04 -5.43
CA THR A 12 12.38 29.58 -4.19
C THR A 12 10.88 29.43 -4.39
N LYS A 13 10.35 28.26 -4.04
CA LYS A 13 8.92 27.93 -4.07
C LYS A 13 8.45 27.41 -2.73
N THR A 14 7.25 27.77 -2.32
CA THR A 14 6.52 27.06 -1.26
C THR A 14 6.22 25.62 -1.71
N LEU A 15 5.83 24.75 -0.76
CA LEU A 15 5.45 23.37 -1.10
C LEU A 15 4.25 23.33 -2.08
N ILE A 16 3.27 24.21 -1.89
CA ILE A 16 2.07 24.29 -2.73
C ILE A 16 2.41 24.80 -4.14
N GLU A 17 3.23 25.84 -4.26
CA GLU A 17 3.67 26.33 -5.58
C GLU A 17 4.49 25.28 -6.33
N PHE A 18 5.31 24.49 -5.62
CA PHE A 18 6.10 23.43 -6.22
C PHE A 18 5.24 22.35 -6.88
N LEU A 19 4.10 21.98 -6.29
CA LEU A 19 3.22 20.96 -6.86
C LEU A 19 2.75 21.31 -8.29
N ASN A 20 2.69 22.60 -8.61
CA ASN A 20 2.29 23.11 -9.91
C ASN A 20 3.47 23.65 -10.74
N PHE A 21 4.72 23.39 -10.31
CA PHE A 21 5.91 23.95 -10.95
C PHE A 21 6.52 22.97 -11.96
N ASP A 22 6.79 23.44 -13.18
CA ASP A 22 7.45 22.62 -14.22
C ASP A 22 8.92 22.35 -13.86
N MET A 23 9.19 21.10 -13.47
CA MET A 23 10.51 20.60 -13.11
C MET A 23 11.36 20.16 -14.31
N LYS A 24 10.90 20.32 -15.55
CA LYS A 24 11.70 19.99 -16.74
C LYS A 24 13.03 20.75 -16.70
N LYS A 25 14.13 19.98 -16.74
CA LYS A 25 15.51 20.46 -16.66
C LYS A 25 15.83 21.25 -15.38
N LYS A 26 15.18 20.89 -14.25
CA LYS A 26 15.42 21.50 -12.93
C LYS A 26 15.58 20.41 -11.88
N VAL A 27 16.26 20.74 -10.80
CA VAL A 27 16.44 19.85 -9.65
C VAL A 27 16.17 20.59 -8.34
N ILE A 28 15.68 19.86 -7.34
CA ILE A 28 15.55 20.39 -5.98
C ILE A 28 16.94 20.46 -5.37
N LYS A 29 17.41 21.66 -5.06
CA LYS A 29 18.71 21.92 -4.42
C LYS A 29 18.62 21.76 -2.90
N SER A 30 17.57 22.29 -2.29
CA SER A 30 17.37 22.21 -0.85
C SER A 30 15.91 22.44 -0.43
N ILE A 31 15.57 21.95 0.77
CA ILE A 31 14.30 22.22 1.42
C ILE A 31 14.60 22.99 2.70
N GLN A 32 14.03 24.19 2.83
CA GLN A 32 14.17 24.99 4.03
C GLN A 32 13.06 24.61 5.01
N LEU A 33 13.45 24.12 6.18
CA LEU A 33 12.54 23.81 7.28
C LEU A 33 12.77 24.82 8.41
N PRO A 34 11.84 25.76 8.65
CA PRO A 34 11.99 26.74 9.72
C PRO A 34 11.93 26.06 11.09
N SER A 35 12.72 26.56 12.04
CA SER A 35 12.64 26.12 13.43
C SER A 35 11.28 26.43 14.03
N LEU A 36 10.69 25.48 14.74
CA LEU A 36 9.42 25.68 15.44
C LEU A 36 9.63 26.63 16.64
N SER A 37 8.99 27.81 16.60
CA SER A 37 9.02 28.75 17.73
C SER A 37 7.98 28.36 18.80
N LYS A 38 8.12 28.91 20.01
CA LYS A 38 7.17 28.68 21.12
C LYS A 38 5.76 29.25 20.86
N GLU A 39 5.60 30.13 19.87
CA GLU A 39 4.30 30.68 19.47
C GLU A 39 3.45 29.66 18.70
N TYR A 40 4.08 28.59 18.19
CA TYR A 40 3.43 27.56 17.41
C TYR A 40 3.25 26.27 18.21
N LYS A 41 2.08 25.66 18.06
CA LYS A 41 1.82 24.27 18.48
C LYS A 41 1.73 23.39 17.24
N TYR A 42 2.47 22.30 17.24
CA TYR A 42 2.55 21.36 16.11
C TYR A 42 2.37 19.92 16.56
N GLU A 43 1.54 19.16 15.86
CA GLU A 43 1.44 17.71 15.98
C GLU A 43 1.17 17.10 14.60
N SER A 44 1.65 15.88 14.39
CA SER A 44 1.38 15.12 13.17
C SER A 44 1.15 13.65 13.49
N TYR A 45 0.30 13.02 12.70
CA TYR A 45 -0.05 11.62 12.86
C TYR A 45 0.01 10.89 11.53
N LYS A 46 0.43 9.62 11.60
CA LYS A 46 0.37 8.68 10.48
C LYS A 46 -0.31 7.42 10.99
N ILE A 47 -1.54 7.16 10.53
CA ILE A 47 -2.28 5.97 10.92
C ILE A 47 -2.12 4.94 9.81
N MET A 48 -1.75 3.72 10.19
CA MET A 48 -1.33 2.67 9.27
C MET A 48 -1.96 1.35 9.71
N PRO A 49 -2.17 0.38 8.80
CA PRO A 49 -2.66 -0.95 9.17
C PRO A 49 -1.68 -1.72 10.09
N ARG A 50 -0.39 -1.34 10.06
CA ARG A 50 0.68 -1.87 10.93
C ARG A 50 1.66 -0.77 11.30
N ALA A 51 2.40 -0.94 12.39
CA ALA A 51 3.21 0.13 12.98
C ALA A 51 4.39 0.60 12.12
N GLN A 52 4.90 -0.23 11.21
CA GLN A 52 6.08 0.06 10.39
C GLN A 52 5.90 -0.47 8.97
N ASN A 53 6.64 0.12 8.03
CA ASN A 53 6.67 -0.24 6.61
C ASN A 53 5.26 -0.41 5.99
N ALA A 54 4.40 0.59 6.19
CA ALA A 54 3.05 0.63 5.64
C ALA A 54 2.70 2.03 5.15
N HIS A 55 1.90 2.07 4.08
CA HIS A 55 1.22 3.29 3.65
C HIS A 55 0.23 3.74 4.71
N ALA A 56 -0.01 5.05 4.76
CA ALA A 56 -0.99 5.61 5.67
C ALA A 56 -2.40 5.29 5.17
N LEU A 57 -3.32 5.03 6.09
CA LEU A 57 -4.76 5.02 5.81
C LEU A 57 -5.29 6.46 5.77
N VAL A 58 -4.79 7.28 6.71
CA VAL A 58 -4.85 8.74 6.73
C VAL A 58 -3.60 9.21 7.47
N ASN A 59 -2.97 10.26 6.95
CA ASN A 59 -1.95 11.02 7.65
C ASN A 59 -2.42 12.46 7.82
N ALA A 60 -1.93 13.14 8.86
CA ALA A 60 -2.37 14.49 9.19
C ALA A 60 -1.26 15.31 9.82
N GLY A 61 -1.26 16.61 9.54
CA GLY A 61 -0.41 17.62 10.17
C GLY A 61 -1.24 18.79 10.67
N PHE A 62 -0.97 19.23 11.90
CA PHE A 62 -1.68 20.33 12.55
C PHE A 62 -0.67 21.34 13.07
N LEU A 63 -0.75 22.57 12.60
CA LEU A 63 0.09 23.69 13.04
C LEU A 63 -0.79 24.89 13.39
N TYR A 64 -0.68 25.40 14.60
CA TYR A 64 -1.42 26.57 15.06
C TYR A 64 -0.46 27.61 15.62
N LYS A 65 -0.60 28.87 15.20
CA LYS A 65 -0.04 30.00 15.93
C LYS A 65 -1.07 30.51 16.92
N LEU A 66 -0.74 30.56 18.20
CA LEU A 66 -1.66 30.96 19.26
C LEU A 66 -1.18 32.23 19.96
N ASP A 67 -2.12 33.07 20.42
CA ASP A 67 -1.82 34.14 21.36
C ASP A 67 -1.77 33.62 22.82
N SER A 68 -1.53 34.51 23.78
CA SER A 68 -1.48 34.19 25.21
C SER A 68 -2.80 33.68 25.80
N LYS A 69 -3.94 33.87 25.11
CA LYS A 69 -5.27 33.40 25.50
C LYS A 69 -5.68 32.12 24.75
N ASN A 70 -4.76 31.50 23.99
CA ASN A 70 -5.04 30.37 23.10
C ASN A 70 -5.99 30.71 21.93
N THR A 71 -6.07 31.98 21.54
CA THR A 71 -6.76 32.42 20.32
C THR A 71 -5.92 32.05 19.11
N VAL A 72 -6.54 31.50 18.07
CA VAL A 72 -5.85 31.12 16.84
C VAL A 72 -5.55 32.35 15.99
N LEU A 73 -4.25 32.63 15.77
CA LEU A 73 -3.77 33.68 14.87
C LEU A 73 -3.57 33.15 13.44
N SER A 74 -3.15 31.89 13.31
CA SER A 74 -3.09 31.17 12.04
C SER A 74 -3.22 29.67 12.28
N ALA A 75 -3.76 28.96 11.30
CA ALA A 75 -3.90 27.51 11.32
C ALA A 75 -3.44 26.91 9.99
N SER A 76 -2.80 25.75 10.05
CA SER A 76 -2.56 24.87 8.91
C SER A 76 -2.91 23.45 9.32
N ILE A 77 -3.92 22.90 8.67
CA ILE A 77 -4.50 21.58 8.92
C ILE A 77 -4.46 20.85 7.60
N VAL A 78 -3.54 19.90 7.49
CA VAL A 78 -3.34 19.11 6.27
C VAL A 78 -3.66 17.65 6.51
N PHE A 79 -4.23 17.00 5.51
CA PHE A 79 -4.51 15.57 5.51
C PHE A 79 -3.99 14.94 4.22
N GLY A 80 -3.45 13.73 4.33
CA GLY A 80 -3.20 12.85 3.19
C GLY A 80 -4.23 11.73 3.11
N ASP A 81 -4.28 11.07 1.95
CA ASP A 81 -5.18 9.94 1.67
C ASP A 81 -6.68 10.29 1.78
N ILE A 82 -7.04 11.52 1.42
CA ILE A 82 -8.45 11.96 1.33
C ILE A 82 -8.93 11.85 -0.13
N ASN A 83 -8.48 12.76 -0.98
CA ASN A 83 -8.67 12.72 -2.44
C ASN A 83 -7.51 13.50 -3.09
N PRO A 84 -7.29 13.41 -4.42
CA PRO A 84 -6.13 14.02 -5.09
C PRO A 84 -6.03 15.55 -4.98
N GLU A 85 -7.14 16.24 -4.74
CA GLU A 85 -7.19 17.70 -4.65
C GLU A 85 -7.10 18.22 -3.22
N PHE A 86 -7.31 17.35 -2.21
CA PHE A 86 -7.35 17.73 -0.82
C PHE A 86 -5.95 17.77 -0.22
N ILE A 87 -5.48 18.98 0.11
CA ILE A 87 -4.24 19.19 0.85
C ILE A 87 -4.54 19.84 2.20
N HIS A 88 -5.20 21.00 2.18
CA HIS A 88 -5.54 21.80 3.35
C HIS A 88 -7.04 21.77 3.64
N ALA A 89 -7.41 21.65 4.92
CA ALA A 89 -8.75 21.94 5.41
C ALA A 89 -8.96 23.46 5.55
N SER A 90 -8.87 24.18 4.42
CA SER A 90 -8.83 25.65 4.36
C SER A 90 -10.06 26.30 4.99
N LYS A 91 -11.25 25.69 4.87
CA LYS A 91 -12.48 26.22 5.49
C LYS A 91 -12.43 26.07 7.01
N THR A 92 -11.98 24.92 7.51
CA THR A 92 -11.78 24.72 8.95
C THR A 92 -10.69 25.66 9.50
N GLU A 93 -9.58 25.83 8.78
CA GLU A 93 -8.51 26.78 9.14
C GLU A 93 -9.06 28.20 9.30
N GLN A 94 -9.78 28.71 8.29
CA GLN A 94 -10.40 30.03 8.33
C GLN A 94 -11.44 30.17 9.44
N PHE A 95 -12.25 29.13 9.67
CA PHE A 95 -13.22 29.13 10.75
C PHE A 95 -12.55 29.30 12.12
N LEU A 96 -11.37 28.75 12.34
CA LEU A 96 -10.69 28.79 13.63
C LEU A 96 -10.04 30.14 13.95
N ILE A 97 -9.64 30.91 12.93
CA ILE A 97 -8.96 32.21 13.11
C ILE A 97 -9.80 33.14 14.00
N GLY A 98 -9.16 33.73 15.01
CA GLY A 98 -9.79 34.65 15.96
C GLY A 98 -10.61 33.98 17.07
N LYS A 99 -10.65 32.63 17.15
CA LYS A 99 -11.36 31.90 18.21
C LYS A 99 -10.40 31.24 19.19
N GLU A 100 -10.83 31.07 20.44
CA GLU A 100 -10.12 30.27 21.43
C GLU A 100 -10.17 28.79 21.01
N LEU A 101 -8.99 28.18 20.78
CA LEU A 101 -8.87 26.84 20.21
C LEU A 101 -9.45 25.74 21.13
N PHE A 102 -9.28 25.89 22.44
CA PHE A 102 -9.66 24.89 23.45
C PHE A 102 -11.06 25.12 24.04
N ASN A 103 -11.89 25.92 23.36
CA ASN A 103 -13.29 26.15 23.73
C ASN A 103 -14.22 25.12 23.05
N ASN A 104 -15.17 24.56 23.79
CA ASN A 104 -16.07 23.52 23.29
C ASN A 104 -16.94 23.95 22.12
N ASP A 105 -17.41 25.21 22.08
CA ASP A 105 -18.25 25.69 20.99
C ASP A 105 -17.41 25.95 19.73
N THR A 106 -16.18 26.44 19.89
CA THR A 106 -15.19 26.49 18.79
C THR A 106 -14.96 25.09 18.23
N LEU A 107 -14.71 24.09 19.09
CA LEU A 107 -14.45 22.72 18.66
C LEU A 107 -15.65 22.08 17.95
N ARG A 108 -16.87 22.28 18.44
CA ARG A 108 -18.10 21.81 17.78
C ARG A 108 -18.25 22.38 16.38
N GLY A 109 -18.03 23.69 16.22
CA GLY A 109 -18.07 24.33 14.91
C GLY A 109 -16.95 23.86 13.97
N ALA A 110 -15.75 23.65 14.51
CA ALA A 110 -14.62 23.12 13.75
C ALA A 110 -14.88 21.68 13.28
N PHE A 111 -15.45 20.82 14.13
CA PHE A 111 -15.84 19.46 13.77
C PHE A 111 -16.88 19.44 12.64
N LYS A 112 -17.91 20.29 12.74
CA LYS A 112 -18.93 20.40 11.69
C LYS A 112 -18.31 20.84 10.36
N THR A 113 -17.51 21.92 10.40
CA THR A 113 -16.85 22.46 9.20
C THR A 113 -15.93 21.42 8.57
N LEU A 114 -15.12 20.73 9.38
CA LEU A 114 -14.20 19.70 8.91
C LEU A 114 -14.94 18.50 8.30
N ALA A 115 -16.05 18.07 8.91
CA ALA A 115 -16.86 16.97 8.39
C ALA A 115 -17.51 17.30 7.04
N GLU A 116 -17.84 18.56 6.77
CA GLU A 116 -18.37 19.02 5.48
C GLU A 116 -17.25 19.14 4.42
N GLU A 117 -16.03 19.45 4.86
CA GLU A 117 -14.87 19.68 4.00
C GLU A 117 -14.15 18.38 3.59
N VAL A 118 -13.97 17.44 4.51
CA VAL A 118 -13.30 16.15 4.26
C VAL A 118 -14.22 15.23 3.47
N LYS A 119 -13.90 15.06 2.19
CA LYS A 119 -14.64 14.22 1.23
C LYS A 119 -13.68 13.21 0.59
N PRO A 120 -13.43 12.06 1.25
CA PRO A 120 -12.56 11.07 0.67
C PRO A 120 -13.21 10.45 -0.56
N ASP A 121 -12.40 10.05 -1.54
CA ASP A 121 -12.86 9.31 -2.72
C ASP A 121 -13.20 7.85 -2.38
N PHE A 122 -13.59 7.05 -3.37
CA PHE A 122 -13.71 5.60 -3.20
C PHE A 122 -12.86 4.90 -4.25
N ILE A 123 -11.66 4.51 -3.84
CA ILE A 123 -10.66 3.85 -4.69
C ILE A 123 -10.21 2.60 -3.96
N LEU A 124 -10.37 1.43 -4.58
CA LEU A 124 -9.80 0.19 -4.03
C LEU A 124 -8.28 0.18 -4.27
N PRO A 125 -7.48 -0.34 -3.32
CA PRO A 125 -7.85 -1.08 -2.12
C PRO A 125 -8.00 -0.23 -0.84
N ASP A 126 -8.09 1.10 -0.96
CA ASP A 126 -8.14 1.98 0.21
C ASP A 126 -9.40 1.76 1.05
N PRO A 127 -9.35 2.08 2.36
CA PRO A 127 -10.53 1.99 3.21
C PRO A 127 -11.68 2.84 2.70
N HIS A 128 -12.90 2.39 3.00
CA HIS A 128 -14.13 3.08 2.65
C HIS A 128 -14.08 4.56 3.07
N PRO A 129 -14.57 5.50 2.23
CA PRO A 129 -14.49 6.94 2.50
C PRO A 129 -15.01 7.36 3.88
N GLU A 130 -16.07 6.73 4.37
CA GLU A 130 -16.61 7.02 5.71
C GLU A 130 -15.58 6.78 6.83
N PHE A 131 -14.80 5.69 6.74
CA PHE A 131 -13.72 5.43 7.70
C PHE A 131 -12.67 6.53 7.66
N ARG A 132 -12.21 6.91 6.46
CA ARG A 132 -11.17 7.93 6.27
C ARG A 132 -11.62 9.31 6.77
N LYS A 133 -12.89 9.65 6.55
CA LYS A 133 -13.51 10.88 7.07
C LYS A 133 -13.55 10.89 8.60
N GLN A 134 -14.07 9.84 9.22
CA GLN A 134 -14.13 9.73 10.68
C GLN A 134 -12.74 9.75 11.31
N LEU A 135 -11.77 9.08 10.68
CA LEU A 135 -10.38 9.08 11.14
C LEU A 135 -9.76 10.48 11.11
N SER A 136 -10.01 11.26 10.05
CA SER A 136 -9.52 12.64 9.94
C SER A 136 -10.04 13.52 11.07
N ILE A 137 -11.34 13.41 11.38
CA ILE A 137 -11.98 14.11 12.49
C ILE A 137 -11.39 13.66 13.84
N ALA A 138 -11.18 12.36 14.03
CA ALA A 138 -10.57 11.81 15.24
C ALA A 138 -9.11 12.27 15.42
N LEU A 139 -8.34 12.37 14.33
CA LEU A 139 -6.97 12.88 14.34
C LEU A 139 -6.92 14.36 14.70
N PHE A 140 -7.85 15.17 14.18
CA PHE A 140 -8.01 16.56 14.60
C PHE A 140 -8.27 16.64 16.11
N PHE A 141 -9.23 15.87 16.64
CA PHE A 141 -9.50 15.88 18.08
C PHE A 141 -8.29 15.41 18.91
N LYS A 142 -7.60 14.37 18.45
CA LYS A 142 -6.38 13.87 19.09
C LYS A 142 -5.29 14.94 19.16
N ALA A 143 -5.10 15.71 18.09
CA ALA A 143 -4.18 16.85 18.07
C ALA A 143 -4.55 17.90 19.12
N ILE A 144 -5.84 18.28 19.19
CA ILE A 144 -6.34 19.23 20.18
C ILE A 144 -6.08 18.72 21.61
N LEU A 145 -6.40 17.46 21.91
CA LEU A 145 -6.17 16.88 23.23
C LEU A 145 -4.68 16.85 23.61
N LYS A 146 -3.80 16.62 22.63
CA LYS A 146 -2.35 16.64 22.84
C LYS A 146 -1.80 18.05 23.10
N MET A 147 -2.38 19.06 22.46
CA MET A 147 -1.96 20.46 22.56
C MET A 147 -2.61 21.24 23.70
N ALA A 148 -3.73 20.75 24.25
CA ALA A 148 -4.51 21.45 25.26
C ALA A 148 -3.75 21.59 26.59
N PRO A 149 -3.84 22.77 27.25
CA PRO A 149 -3.39 22.94 28.63
C PRO A 149 -4.08 21.95 29.58
N GLU A 150 -3.38 21.54 30.65
CA GLU A 150 -3.90 20.53 31.60
C GLU A 150 -5.21 20.98 32.29
N ASP A 151 -5.37 22.28 32.56
CA ASP A 151 -6.56 22.87 33.18
C ASP A 151 -7.79 22.86 32.25
N LYS A 152 -7.58 22.73 30.94
CA LYS A 152 -8.64 22.62 29.92
C LYS A 152 -8.98 21.18 29.57
N LEU A 153 -8.23 20.19 30.09
CA LEU A 153 -8.40 18.77 29.78
C LEU A 153 -9.26 18.06 30.83
N SER A 154 -10.35 17.45 30.39
CA SER A 154 -11.13 16.56 31.27
C SER A 154 -10.34 15.27 31.59
N PRO A 155 -10.47 14.71 32.80
CA PRO A 155 -9.80 13.46 33.17
C PRO A 155 -10.10 12.30 32.20
N ARG A 156 -11.35 12.23 31.71
CA ARG A 156 -11.80 11.19 30.77
C ARG A 156 -11.09 11.23 29.42
N ASN A 157 -10.67 12.41 28.96
CA ASN A 157 -10.10 12.60 27.62
C ASN A 157 -8.56 12.61 27.62
N ARG A 158 -7.91 12.59 28.79
CA ARG A 158 -6.46 12.74 28.92
C ARG A 158 -5.66 11.72 28.12
N SER A 159 -6.12 10.47 28.06
CA SER A 159 -5.46 9.40 27.31
C SER A 159 -5.60 9.53 25.78
N GLY A 160 -6.55 10.33 25.28
CA GLY A 160 -6.76 10.49 23.85
C GLY A 160 -5.59 11.16 23.13
N GLY A 161 -4.90 12.09 23.81
CA GLY A 161 -3.74 12.81 23.27
C GLY A 161 -2.42 12.04 23.35
N SER A 162 -2.33 10.96 24.12
CA SER A 162 -1.05 10.25 24.30
C SER A 162 -0.69 9.36 23.11
N LYS A 163 0.62 9.10 22.95
CA LYS A 163 1.13 8.13 21.98
C LYS A 163 1.07 6.73 22.59
N LEU A 164 0.64 5.76 21.80
CA LEU A 164 0.71 4.36 22.18
C LEU A 164 2.17 3.90 22.11
N VAL A 165 2.75 3.55 23.25
CA VAL A 165 4.11 3.01 23.33
C VAL A 165 4.00 1.51 23.58
N ARG A 166 4.56 0.70 22.67
CA ARG A 166 4.64 -0.76 22.86
C ARG A 166 5.98 -1.11 23.50
N PRO A 167 6.00 -1.80 24.65
CA PRO A 167 7.24 -2.29 25.23
C PRO A 167 7.86 -3.40 24.37
N ILE A 168 9.10 -3.76 24.66
CA ILE A 168 9.77 -4.92 24.06
C ILE A 168 8.97 -6.18 24.41
N SER A 169 8.74 -7.03 23.41
CA SER A 169 8.06 -8.31 23.61
C SER A 169 8.85 -9.23 24.54
N SER A 170 8.16 -9.92 25.45
CA SER A 170 8.70 -10.96 26.32
C SER A 170 7.86 -12.23 26.21
N GLY A 171 8.46 -13.39 26.54
CA GLY A 171 7.79 -14.68 26.51
C GLY A 171 8.44 -15.67 27.47
N ALA A 172 7.67 -16.66 27.91
CA ALA A 172 8.14 -17.77 28.73
C ALA A 172 7.77 -19.09 28.03
N GLN A 173 8.67 -20.05 28.07
CA GLN A 173 8.47 -21.39 27.53
C GLN A 173 8.81 -22.40 28.62
N ASP A 174 7.91 -23.34 28.87
CA ASP A 174 8.09 -24.41 29.83
C ASP A 174 7.78 -25.75 29.15
N PHE A 175 8.71 -26.69 29.25
CA PHE A 175 8.60 -28.01 28.64
C PHE A 175 9.47 -29.01 29.39
N GLU A 176 8.98 -30.25 29.50
CA GLU A 176 9.70 -31.35 30.14
C GLU A 176 10.65 -32.05 29.16
N THR A 177 11.71 -32.66 29.69
CA THR A 177 12.67 -33.43 28.90
C THR A 177 13.20 -34.63 29.69
N ASN A 178 13.57 -35.71 28.99
CA ASN A 178 14.11 -36.92 29.62
C ASN A 178 15.42 -37.35 28.96
N LYS A 179 16.54 -37.14 29.66
CA LYS A 179 17.89 -37.47 29.19
C LYS A 179 18.09 -38.93 28.80
N SER A 180 17.36 -39.88 29.39
CA SER A 180 17.48 -41.30 29.02
C SER A 180 16.91 -41.61 27.64
N LEU A 181 16.02 -40.75 27.13
CA LEU A 181 15.39 -40.87 25.81
C LEU A 181 16.07 -39.98 24.77
N TYR A 182 17.23 -39.38 25.05
CA TYR A 182 17.91 -38.54 24.07
C TYR A 182 18.39 -39.37 22.87
N PRO A 183 18.19 -38.88 21.62
CA PRO A 183 17.80 -37.52 21.23
C PRO A 183 16.29 -37.21 21.17
N LEU A 184 15.39 -38.18 21.41
CA LEU A 184 13.94 -38.05 21.18
C LEU A 184 13.29 -36.88 21.93
N THR A 185 13.67 -36.62 23.18
CA THR A 185 13.10 -35.54 24.01
C THR A 185 14.02 -34.33 24.16
N LYS A 186 15.17 -34.33 23.48
CA LYS A 186 16.15 -33.24 23.57
C LYS A 186 15.70 -32.06 22.70
N PRO A 187 15.71 -30.81 23.19
CA PRO A 187 15.43 -29.63 22.38
C PRO A 187 16.61 -29.34 21.44
N ILE A 188 16.71 -30.10 20.36
CA ILE A 188 17.78 -29.98 19.38
C ILE A 188 17.41 -28.84 18.42
N PRO A 189 18.31 -27.85 18.22
CA PRO A 189 18.11 -26.86 17.17
C PRO A 189 17.92 -27.54 15.82
N LYS A 190 17.04 -26.99 14.97
CA LYS A 190 16.86 -27.49 13.59
C LYS A 190 18.23 -27.66 12.93
N ILE A 191 18.45 -28.80 12.29
CA ILE A 191 19.76 -29.21 11.75
C ILE A 191 20.29 -28.16 10.77
N GLU A 192 19.42 -27.61 9.94
CA GLU A 192 19.76 -26.61 8.91
C GLU A 192 19.79 -25.17 9.45
N ALA A 193 19.50 -24.93 10.74
CA ALA A 193 19.36 -23.58 11.27
C ALA A 193 20.57 -22.70 11.00
N LEU A 194 21.78 -23.24 11.19
CA LEU A 194 23.02 -22.50 10.94
C LEU A 194 23.19 -22.16 9.45
N ALA A 195 22.86 -23.09 8.54
CA ALA A 195 22.92 -22.85 7.11
C ALA A 195 21.87 -21.82 6.66
N GLN A 196 20.68 -21.84 7.27
CA GLN A 196 19.62 -20.87 6.99
C GLN A 196 19.99 -19.47 7.48
N THR A 197 20.60 -19.35 8.66
CA THR A 197 20.99 -18.04 9.21
C THR A 197 22.29 -17.49 8.62
N SER A 198 23.13 -18.33 8.02
CA SER A 198 24.34 -17.92 7.30
C SER A 198 24.12 -17.63 5.81
N GLY A 199 22.95 -17.99 5.26
CA GLY A 199 22.66 -17.91 3.81
C GLY A 199 23.31 -19.02 2.99
N GLN A 200 23.73 -20.13 3.60
CA GLN A 200 24.31 -21.30 2.92
C GLN A 200 23.27 -22.35 2.52
N ALA A 201 22.07 -22.32 3.11
CA ALA A 201 20.99 -23.19 2.68
C ALA A 201 20.55 -22.81 1.26
N GLN A 202 20.63 -23.76 0.33
CA GLN A 202 20.24 -23.53 -1.07
C GLN A 202 18.73 -23.73 -1.25
N TYR A 203 18.09 -22.75 -1.86
CA TYR A 203 16.72 -22.77 -2.36
C TYR A 203 16.73 -22.85 -3.90
N ILE A 204 15.55 -22.99 -4.52
CA ILE A 204 15.42 -23.21 -5.97
C ILE A 204 16.12 -22.12 -6.80
N GLU A 205 15.98 -20.86 -6.41
CA GLU A 205 16.60 -19.71 -7.10
C GLU A 205 18.10 -19.53 -6.78
N ASP A 206 18.65 -20.28 -5.82
CA ASP A 206 20.09 -20.27 -5.52
C ASP A 206 20.86 -21.28 -6.37
N ILE A 207 20.15 -22.16 -7.10
CA ILE A 207 20.76 -23.12 -8.02
C ILE A 207 21.24 -22.34 -9.25
N PRO A 208 22.54 -22.42 -9.61
CA PRO A 208 23.06 -21.72 -10.78
C PRO A 208 22.34 -22.14 -12.06
N ASP A 209 22.11 -21.17 -12.94
CA ASP A 209 21.48 -21.43 -14.23
C ASP A 209 22.30 -22.43 -15.04
N HIS A 210 21.59 -23.35 -15.69
CA HIS A 210 22.19 -24.30 -16.62
C HIS A 210 22.48 -23.65 -17.98
N PRO A 211 23.46 -24.15 -18.74
CA PRO A 211 23.68 -23.70 -20.12
C PRO A 211 22.38 -23.81 -20.94
N HIS A 212 22.02 -22.72 -21.62
CA HIS A 212 20.81 -22.62 -22.45
C HIS A 212 19.49 -22.74 -21.66
N GLN A 213 19.51 -22.57 -20.34
CA GLN A 213 18.29 -22.44 -19.56
C GLN A 213 17.50 -21.22 -20.02
N LEU A 214 16.19 -21.39 -20.15
CA LEU A 214 15.25 -20.32 -20.39
C LEU A 214 14.45 -20.05 -19.12
N TYR A 215 13.92 -18.83 -19.01
CA TYR A 215 13.01 -18.43 -17.95
C TYR A 215 11.59 -18.36 -18.51
N GLY A 216 10.61 -18.55 -17.62
CA GLY A 216 9.20 -18.49 -17.96
C GLY A 216 8.47 -17.41 -17.16
N LYS A 217 7.60 -16.65 -17.81
CA LYS A 217 6.69 -15.69 -17.16
C LYS A 217 5.26 -15.97 -17.56
N LEU A 218 4.40 -16.25 -16.57
CA LEU A 218 2.97 -16.45 -16.81
C LEU A 218 2.32 -15.15 -17.27
N LEU A 219 1.43 -15.27 -18.26
CA LEU A 219 0.52 -14.20 -18.64
C LEU A 219 -0.79 -14.46 -17.93
N LEU A 220 -1.19 -13.54 -17.06
CA LEU A 220 -2.34 -13.67 -16.19
C LEU A 220 -3.50 -12.84 -16.72
N ALA A 221 -4.72 -13.33 -16.56
CA ALA A 221 -5.91 -12.62 -17.02
C ALA A 221 -6.22 -11.39 -16.17
N GLU A 222 -6.19 -10.20 -16.76
CA GLU A 222 -6.65 -8.96 -16.12
C GLU A 222 -8.11 -8.66 -16.47
N ALA A 223 -8.99 -9.65 -16.29
CA ALA A 223 -10.41 -9.54 -16.59
C ALA A 223 -11.25 -10.22 -15.49
N PRO A 224 -12.46 -9.71 -15.20
CA PRO A 224 -13.33 -10.33 -14.22
C PRO A 224 -13.76 -11.72 -14.66
N ALA A 225 -14.15 -12.55 -13.69
CA ALA A 225 -14.74 -13.86 -13.94
C ALA A 225 -15.90 -13.77 -14.95
N ASN A 226 -16.06 -14.80 -15.78
CA ASN A 226 -16.98 -14.91 -16.91
C ASN A 226 -16.67 -14.01 -18.12
N SER A 227 -15.52 -13.32 -18.14
CA SER A 227 -15.07 -12.64 -19.36
C SER A 227 -14.62 -13.65 -20.41
N LYS A 228 -14.98 -13.43 -21.68
CA LYS A 228 -14.57 -14.29 -22.79
C LYS A 228 -13.30 -13.75 -23.45
N ILE A 229 -12.29 -14.60 -23.66
CA ILE A 229 -11.11 -14.26 -24.47
C ILE A 229 -11.56 -14.18 -25.94
N VAL A 230 -11.36 -13.01 -26.55
CA VAL A 230 -11.71 -12.75 -27.97
C VAL A 230 -10.48 -12.91 -28.85
N LYS A 231 -9.34 -12.36 -28.43
CA LYS A 231 -8.09 -12.38 -29.19
C LYS A 231 -6.90 -12.27 -28.25
N ILE A 232 -5.83 -13.00 -28.56
CA ILE A 232 -4.51 -12.83 -27.96
C ILE A 232 -3.55 -12.44 -29.10
N ASP A 233 -2.76 -11.38 -28.89
CA ASP A 233 -1.75 -10.90 -29.83
C ASP A 233 -0.42 -10.71 -29.09
N ALA A 234 0.47 -11.69 -29.25
CA ALA A 234 1.81 -11.69 -28.67
C ALA A 234 2.89 -11.24 -29.67
N SER A 235 2.53 -10.76 -30.87
CA SER A 235 3.48 -10.48 -31.95
C SER A 235 4.60 -9.50 -31.55
N LYS A 236 4.26 -8.47 -30.77
CA LYS A 236 5.23 -7.49 -30.26
C LYS A 236 6.15 -8.06 -29.17
N ALA A 237 5.60 -8.93 -28.31
CA ALA A 237 6.37 -9.62 -27.30
C ALA A 237 7.40 -10.56 -27.95
N LEU A 238 6.97 -11.35 -28.93
CA LEU A 238 7.81 -12.28 -29.69
C LEU A 238 8.86 -11.60 -30.58
N ALA A 239 8.65 -10.34 -30.96
CA ALA A 239 9.64 -9.56 -31.71
C ALA A 239 10.75 -8.97 -30.83
N LYS A 240 10.63 -9.06 -29.50
CA LYS A 240 11.63 -8.54 -28.57
C LYS A 240 12.81 -9.51 -28.48
N GLU A 241 14.02 -8.98 -28.53
CA GLU A 241 15.24 -9.76 -28.32
C GLU A 241 15.21 -10.48 -26.96
N GLY A 242 15.67 -11.73 -26.93
CA GLY A 242 15.66 -12.58 -25.74
C GLY A 242 14.35 -13.33 -25.49
N ILE A 243 13.32 -13.13 -26.30
CA ILE A 243 12.06 -13.90 -26.24
C ILE A 243 12.08 -15.03 -27.27
N GLU A 244 11.80 -16.24 -26.82
CA GLU A 244 11.84 -17.46 -27.65
C GLU A 244 10.44 -17.89 -28.08
N HIS A 245 9.48 -17.93 -27.13
CA HIS A 245 8.14 -18.43 -27.42
C HIS A 245 7.06 -17.92 -26.47
N PHE A 246 5.81 -18.04 -26.90
CA PHE A 246 4.63 -17.84 -26.06
C PHE A 246 3.73 -19.06 -26.17
N PHE A 247 3.72 -19.89 -25.13
CA PHE A 247 2.89 -21.10 -25.08
C PHE A 247 1.51 -20.79 -24.49
N THR A 248 0.49 -21.38 -25.08
CA THR A 248 -0.92 -21.26 -24.67
C THR A 248 -1.52 -22.66 -24.47
N LYS A 249 -2.82 -22.73 -24.19
CA LYS A 249 -3.52 -24.02 -24.11
C LYS A 249 -3.39 -24.88 -25.38
N ASP A 250 -3.16 -24.25 -26.53
CA ASP A 250 -3.11 -24.95 -27.82
C ASP A 250 -1.77 -25.68 -28.03
N ASP A 251 -0.78 -25.37 -27.19
CA ASP A 251 0.55 -25.99 -27.21
C ASP A 251 0.69 -27.13 -26.20
N ILE A 252 -0.38 -27.44 -25.44
CA ILE A 252 -0.39 -28.54 -24.46
C ILE A 252 -0.56 -29.87 -25.22
N PRO A 253 0.39 -30.82 -25.14
CA PRO A 253 0.33 -32.08 -25.91
C PRO A 253 -0.72 -33.06 -25.38
N GLY A 254 -1.35 -32.78 -24.25
CA GLY A 254 -2.36 -33.62 -23.60
C GLY A 254 -3.51 -32.79 -23.04
N ASP A 255 -4.12 -33.27 -21.96
CA ASP A 255 -5.24 -32.58 -21.33
C ASP A 255 -4.77 -31.28 -20.68
N ASN A 256 -5.47 -30.18 -20.98
CA ASN A 256 -5.28 -28.89 -20.31
C ASN A 256 -5.88 -28.91 -18.89
N ASN A 257 -5.30 -29.72 -18.02
CA ASN A 257 -5.72 -29.92 -16.65
C ASN A 257 -4.51 -30.32 -15.79
N PHE A 258 -4.29 -29.65 -14.66
CA PHE A 258 -3.21 -30.05 -13.74
C PHE A 258 -3.69 -30.97 -12.60
N VAL A 259 -5.00 -31.15 -12.44
CA VAL A 259 -5.55 -32.01 -11.39
C VAL A 259 -5.30 -33.48 -11.74
N PRO A 260 -4.66 -34.26 -10.86
CA PRO A 260 -4.50 -35.70 -11.07
C PRO A 260 -5.86 -36.39 -11.24
N SER A 261 -5.94 -37.39 -12.12
CA SER A 261 -7.18 -38.13 -12.37
C SER A 261 -7.72 -38.89 -11.14
N GLY A 262 -6.88 -39.07 -10.10
CA GLY A 262 -7.23 -39.76 -8.87
C GLY A 262 -6.05 -39.98 -7.91
N PHE A 263 -6.34 -40.37 -6.67
CA PHE A 263 -5.33 -40.76 -5.66
C PHE A 263 -5.10 -42.28 -5.57
N GLY A 264 -5.47 -43.02 -6.61
CA GLY A 264 -5.37 -44.49 -6.66
C GLY A 264 -6.57 -45.14 -7.35
N PRO A 265 -6.62 -46.49 -7.38
CA PRO A 265 -7.70 -47.22 -8.05
C PRO A 265 -9.08 -46.87 -7.47
N GLY A 266 -9.98 -46.38 -8.31
CA GLY A 266 -11.37 -46.10 -7.95
C GLY A 266 -11.65 -44.75 -7.29
N VAL A 267 -10.63 -43.96 -6.93
CA VAL A 267 -10.80 -42.61 -6.35
C VAL A 267 -10.57 -41.57 -7.45
N LYS A 268 -11.66 -41.05 -8.03
CA LYS A 268 -11.59 -39.97 -9.03
C LYS A 268 -11.72 -38.59 -8.38
N ILE A 269 -10.95 -37.62 -8.85
CA ILE A 269 -11.15 -36.21 -8.50
C ILE A 269 -11.96 -35.57 -9.63
N PRO A 270 -13.22 -35.14 -9.39
CA PRO A 270 -14.09 -34.62 -10.45
C PRO A 270 -13.82 -33.14 -10.78
N ILE A 271 -12.74 -32.57 -10.24
CA ILE A 271 -12.39 -31.17 -10.41
C ILE A 271 -11.42 -31.07 -11.59
N ILE A 272 -11.70 -30.15 -12.49
CA ILE A 272 -10.80 -29.79 -13.58
C ILE A 272 -10.26 -28.41 -13.22
N GLU A 273 -8.94 -28.29 -13.17
CA GLU A 273 -8.28 -27.00 -13.02
C GLU A 273 -7.31 -26.83 -14.19
N LYS A 274 -7.66 -25.91 -15.09
CA LYS A 274 -6.95 -25.71 -16.34
C LYS A 274 -5.55 -25.16 -16.08
N ILE A 275 -4.57 -25.65 -16.83
CA ILE A 275 -3.20 -25.11 -16.81
C ILE A 275 -3.22 -23.68 -17.38
N PHE A 276 -3.88 -23.52 -18.53
CA PHE A 276 -4.12 -22.22 -19.16
C PHE A 276 -5.61 -22.02 -19.46
N ALA A 277 -6.10 -20.80 -19.27
CA ALA A 277 -7.47 -20.40 -19.58
C ALA A 277 -7.79 -20.70 -21.05
N ASP A 278 -9.03 -21.09 -21.29
CA ASP A 278 -9.51 -21.45 -22.63
C ASP A 278 -10.29 -20.31 -23.28
N ALA A 279 -11.62 -20.37 -23.25
CA ALA A 279 -12.48 -19.35 -23.81
C ALA A 279 -12.96 -18.37 -22.74
N ILE A 280 -13.09 -18.81 -21.48
CA ILE A 280 -13.71 -18.05 -20.41
C ILE A 280 -12.74 -17.93 -19.23
N ILE A 281 -12.58 -16.71 -18.72
CA ILE A 281 -11.83 -16.43 -17.50
C ILE A 281 -12.69 -16.80 -16.30
N GLU A 282 -12.22 -17.70 -15.45
CA GLU A 282 -12.94 -18.19 -14.28
C GLU A 282 -12.69 -17.31 -13.04
N TYR A 283 -11.49 -16.71 -12.95
CA TYR A 283 -11.11 -15.81 -11.88
C TYR A 283 -10.04 -14.80 -12.34
N PHE A 284 -9.94 -13.68 -11.61
CA PHE A 284 -8.93 -12.66 -11.91
C PHE A 284 -7.53 -13.25 -11.72
N HIS A 285 -6.63 -12.94 -12.66
CA HIS A 285 -5.29 -13.52 -12.78
C HIS A 285 -5.22 -15.03 -13.08
N GLN A 286 -6.26 -15.62 -13.67
CA GLN A 286 -6.13 -16.98 -14.23
C GLN A 286 -5.02 -17.02 -15.29
N PRO A 287 -4.08 -17.98 -15.26
CA PRO A 287 -3.04 -18.10 -16.29
C PRO A 287 -3.65 -18.30 -17.68
N ILE A 288 -3.20 -17.56 -18.68
CA ILE A 288 -3.64 -17.66 -20.10
C ILE A 288 -2.57 -18.34 -20.96
N GLY A 289 -1.31 -18.21 -20.56
CA GLY A 289 -0.16 -18.77 -21.25
C GLY A 289 1.12 -18.46 -20.50
N ILE A 290 2.25 -18.82 -21.09
CA ILE A 290 3.58 -18.56 -20.55
C ILE A 290 4.51 -18.06 -21.66
N LEU A 291 5.09 -16.88 -21.46
CA LEU A 291 6.22 -16.40 -22.27
C LEU A 291 7.49 -17.09 -21.79
N VAL A 292 8.34 -17.49 -22.72
CA VAL A 292 9.62 -18.14 -22.44
C VAL A 292 10.72 -17.41 -23.19
N GLY A 293 11.86 -17.18 -22.53
CA GLY A 293 12.96 -16.38 -23.05
C GLY A 293 14.27 -16.58 -22.29
N SER A 294 15.38 -16.12 -22.86
CA SER A 294 16.73 -16.25 -22.30
C SER A 294 17.12 -15.12 -21.35
N ASP A 295 16.28 -14.08 -21.22
CA ASP A 295 16.51 -12.93 -20.33
C ASP A 295 15.24 -12.61 -19.52
N ARG A 296 15.36 -12.60 -18.18
CA ARG A 296 14.26 -12.31 -17.24
C ARG A 296 13.71 -10.88 -17.40
N ASN A 297 14.58 -9.88 -17.58
CA ASN A 297 14.14 -8.49 -17.75
C ASN A 297 13.42 -8.32 -19.10
N ALA A 298 13.93 -8.99 -20.14
CA ALA A 298 13.26 -8.98 -21.44
C ALA A 298 11.86 -9.59 -21.35
N LEU A 299 11.70 -10.70 -20.63
CA LEU A 299 10.40 -11.33 -20.36
C LEU A 299 9.45 -10.41 -19.61
N ASP A 300 9.97 -9.69 -18.60
CA ASP A 300 9.16 -8.76 -17.83
C ASP A 300 8.55 -7.67 -18.71
N GLU A 301 9.37 -7.03 -19.55
CA GLU A 301 8.93 -6.01 -20.49
C GLU A 301 8.08 -6.59 -21.64
N ALA A 302 8.36 -7.82 -22.10
CA ALA A 302 7.61 -8.46 -23.16
C ALA A 302 6.19 -8.85 -22.74
N ALA A 303 5.99 -9.22 -21.47
CA ALA A 303 4.67 -9.54 -20.95
C ALA A 303 3.67 -8.39 -21.12
N ASP A 304 4.11 -7.15 -20.87
CA ASP A 304 3.29 -5.93 -21.04
C ASP A 304 2.95 -5.64 -22.52
N LEU A 305 3.67 -6.26 -23.46
CA LEU A 305 3.42 -6.12 -24.90
C LEU A 305 2.40 -7.14 -25.44
N VAL A 306 2.05 -8.17 -24.66
CA VAL A 306 1.01 -9.14 -25.05
C VAL A 306 -0.36 -8.49 -24.88
N LYS A 307 -1.09 -8.35 -26.00
CA LYS A 307 -2.42 -7.74 -25.98
C LYS A 307 -3.50 -8.79 -25.96
N ILE A 308 -4.33 -8.77 -24.93
CA ILE A 308 -5.47 -9.66 -24.78
C ILE A 308 -6.75 -8.85 -24.83
N THR A 309 -7.66 -9.23 -25.71
CA THR A 309 -8.97 -8.60 -25.86
C THR A 309 -10.03 -9.48 -25.22
N TYR A 310 -10.80 -8.92 -24.29
CA TYR A 310 -11.87 -9.61 -23.59
C TYR A 310 -13.24 -9.06 -23.98
N ALA A 311 -14.24 -9.93 -24.07
CA ALA A 311 -15.65 -9.56 -24.01
C ALA A 311 -16.11 -9.72 -22.56
N LEU A 312 -16.37 -8.59 -21.89
CA LEU A 312 -16.77 -8.56 -20.48
C LEU A 312 -18.16 -9.21 -20.28
N PRO A 313 -18.41 -9.83 -19.12
CA PRO A 313 -19.71 -10.41 -18.83
C PRO A 313 -20.79 -9.31 -18.77
N LYS A 314 -22.02 -9.66 -19.15
CA LYS A 314 -23.18 -8.79 -18.94
C LYS A 314 -23.50 -8.76 -17.45
N ILE A 315 -23.10 -7.70 -16.76
CA ILE A 315 -23.44 -7.54 -15.34
C ILE A 315 -24.90 -7.06 -15.23
N HIS A 316 -25.80 -7.91 -14.74
CA HIS A 316 -27.12 -7.46 -14.27
C HIS A 316 -26.96 -7.02 -12.81
N LEU A 317 -26.66 -5.73 -12.61
CA LEU A 317 -26.69 -5.15 -11.27
C LEU A 317 -28.14 -4.87 -10.91
N SER A 318 -28.82 -5.84 -10.31
CA SER A 318 -30.06 -5.58 -9.56
C SER A 318 -29.67 -5.03 -8.20
N PHE A 319 -29.59 -3.71 -8.07
CA PHE A 319 -29.55 -3.06 -6.77
C PHE A 319 -30.99 -3.00 -6.25
N THR A 320 -31.31 -3.81 -5.23
CA THR A 320 -32.48 -3.62 -4.35
C THR A 320 -32.13 -2.70 -3.21
#